data_AF-A0A1W1D274-F1
#
_entry.id   AF-A0A1W1D274-F1
#
_cell.length_a   1.000
_cell.length_b   1.000
_cell.length_c   1.000
_cell.angle_alpha   90.00
_cell.angle_beta   90.00
_cell.angle_gamma   90.00
#
_symmetry.space_group_name_H-M   'P 1'
#
loop_
_entity.id
_entity.type
_entity.pdbx_description
1 polymer ?
#
loop_
_entity_poly.entity_id
_entity_poly.type
_entity_poly.pdbx_seq_one_letter_code
_entity_poly.pdbx_strand_id
1 'polypeptide(L)'
;MKTKQYSAKIFEVELEDEVQFITFFEKNSSLFQNHLIVINGEENQNIKKYLDSKNLHYTFNLKLPKKNAKKSTQQPLIQKDDKDKEKKSVQKNLQVSDKLIRSGQELKIDGDLLFLGRINSGGTITVSGSLIIIQPVDGSIRCNGNFMMLQASQKANIVFHDVEVDNAYLQNKLSRVELIENEIVITPVLKETSWV
;
A
#
# COMPACT_ATOMS: atom_id res chain seq x y z
N MET A 1 -24.51 23.07 22.39
CA MET A 1 -23.73 21.86 22.08
C MET A 1 -22.37 22.28 21.53
N LYS A 2 -21.25 21.77 22.06
CA LYS A 2 -19.92 22.00 21.49
C LYS A 2 -19.51 20.74 20.74
N THR A 3 -19.17 20.86 19.46
CA THR A 3 -18.80 19.72 18.61
C THR A 3 -17.43 19.94 17.98
N LYS A 4 -16.73 18.84 17.72
CA LYS A 4 -15.52 18.79 16.91
C LYS A 4 -15.62 17.60 15.97
N GLN A 5 -15.17 17.77 14.73
CA GLN A 5 -15.13 16.73 13.72
C GLN A 5 -13.68 16.40 13.39
N TYR A 6 -13.36 15.11 13.37
CA TYR A 6 -12.03 14.59 13.05
C TYR A 6 -12.15 13.55 11.94
N SER A 7 -11.09 13.38 11.16
CA SER A 7 -10.93 12.23 10.26
C SER A 7 -10.11 11.17 10.97
N ALA A 8 -10.55 9.90 10.92
CA ALA A 8 -9.82 8.77 11.46
C ALA A 8 -9.34 7.88 10.30
N LYS A 9 -8.13 7.32 10.46
CA LYS A 9 -7.64 6.25 9.58
C LYS A 9 -8.07 4.92 10.17
N ILE A 10 -8.51 4.00 9.31
CA ILE A 10 -9.06 2.72 9.72
C ILE A 10 -8.22 1.61 9.07
N PHE A 11 -7.77 0.67 9.88
CA PHE A 11 -7.15 -0.58 9.43
C PHE A 11 -8.14 -1.71 9.68
N GLU A 12 -8.68 -2.30 8.62
CA GLU A 12 -9.62 -3.42 8.67
C GLU A 12 -8.85 -4.73 8.47
N VAL A 13 -9.09 -5.71 9.35
CA VAL A 13 -8.40 -7.01 9.32
C VAL A 13 -9.40 -8.13 9.62
N GLU A 14 -9.26 -9.24 8.89
CA GLU A 14 -9.99 -10.47 9.15
C GLU A 14 -9.16 -11.34 10.12
N LEU A 15 -9.74 -11.69 11.27
CA LEU A 15 -9.07 -12.48 12.29
C LEU A 15 -9.21 -13.97 11.94
N GLU A 16 -8.17 -14.52 11.32
CA GLU A 16 -8.08 -15.96 11.00
C GLU A 16 -7.24 -16.72 12.04
N ASP A 17 -6.12 -16.15 12.48
CA ASP A 17 -5.19 -16.75 13.45
C ASP A 17 -4.71 -15.71 14.48
N GLU A 18 -4.87 -16.03 15.77
CA GLU A 18 -4.51 -15.13 16.87
C GLU A 18 -3.01 -14.88 16.97
N VAL A 19 -2.20 -15.92 16.79
CA VAL A 19 -0.74 -15.86 16.98
C VAL A 19 -0.14 -15.03 15.87
N GLN A 20 -0.57 -15.24 14.63
CA GLN A 20 -0.17 -14.48 13.46
C GLN A 20 -0.58 -13.01 13.61
N PHE A 21 -1.82 -12.74 14.06
CA PHE A 21 -2.28 -11.39 14.34
C PHE A 21 -1.37 -10.68 15.34
N ILE A 22 -1.14 -11.27 16.51
CA ILE A 22 -0.33 -10.66 17.56
C ILE A 22 1.10 -10.44 17.05
N THR A 23 1.70 -11.46 16.43
CA THR A 23 3.07 -11.40 15.90
C THR A 23 3.22 -10.25 14.89
N PHE A 24 2.26 -10.10 13.99
CA PHE A 24 2.27 -9.03 12.99
C PHE A 24 2.12 -7.64 13.63
N PHE A 25 1.19 -7.47 14.56
CA PHE A 25 1.00 -6.18 15.25
C PHE A 25 2.20 -5.81 16.13
N GLU A 26 2.88 -6.79 16.74
CA GLU A 26 4.08 -6.53 17.54
C GLU A 26 5.24 -6.05 16.67
N LYS A 27 5.51 -6.76 15.57
CA LYS A 27 6.58 -6.42 14.63
C LYS A 27 6.39 -5.06 13.97
N ASN A 28 5.13 -4.64 13.76
CA ASN A 28 4.80 -3.41 13.04
C ASN A 28 4.13 -2.34 13.94
N SER A 29 4.36 -2.38 15.25
CA SER A 29 3.62 -1.57 16.23
C SER A 29 3.59 -0.06 15.96
N SER A 30 4.64 0.51 15.37
CA SER A 30 4.71 1.93 15.00
C SER A 30 3.69 2.35 13.94
N LEU A 31 3.27 1.43 13.07
CA LEU A 31 2.34 1.71 11.96
C LEU A 31 0.89 1.87 12.45
N PHE A 32 0.54 1.31 13.62
CA PHE A 32 -0.85 1.20 14.07
C PHE A 32 -1.26 2.22 15.14
N GLN A 33 -0.34 2.97 15.73
CA GLN A 33 -0.60 3.83 16.90
C GLN A 33 -1.70 4.89 16.67
N ASN A 34 -1.86 5.35 15.43
CA ASN A 34 -2.82 6.40 15.05
C ASN A 34 -4.01 5.88 14.24
N HIS A 35 -4.27 4.57 14.29
CA HIS A 35 -5.34 3.90 13.54
C HIS A 35 -6.46 3.41 14.47
N LEU A 36 -7.69 3.41 13.95
CA LEU A 36 -8.76 2.57 14.48
C LEU A 36 -8.65 1.18 13.84
N ILE A 37 -8.47 0.15 14.66
CA ILE A 37 -8.38 -1.24 14.20
C ILE A 37 -9.78 -1.85 14.18
N VAL A 38 -10.26 -2.24 13.02
CA VAL A 38 -11.54 -2.95 12.86
C VAL A 38 -11.26 -4.41 12.61
N ILE A 39 -11.67 -5.25 13.54
CA ILE A 39 -11.39 -6.69 13.53
C ILE A 39 -12.68 -7.41 13.15
N ASN A 40 -12.67 -8.06 11.99
CA ASN A 40 -13.77 -8.90 11.54
C ASN A 40 -13.51 -10.34 11.97
N GLY A 41 -14.49 -10.99 12.60
CA GLY A 41 -14.35 -12.35 13.12
C GLY A 41 -14.95 -12.52 14.51
N GLU A 42 -14.65 -13.65 15.13
CA GLU A 42 -15.10 -13.94 16.49
C GLU A 42 -14.38 -13.06 17.52
N GLU A 43 -15.14 -12.57 18.50
CA GLU A 43 -14.56 -11.75 19.56
C GLU A 43 -13.63 -12.59 20.44
N ASN A 44 -12.40 -12.12 20.60
CA ASN A 44 -11.37 -12.85 21.31
C ASN A 44 -10.80 -12.07 22.49
N GLN A 45 -10.85 -12.65 23.70
CA GLN A 45 -10.36 -11.99 24.92
C GLN A 45 -8.84 -11.78 24.93
N ASN A 46 -8.07 -12.68 24.32
CA ASN A 46 -6.62 -12.57 24.23
C ASN A 46 -6.22 -11.38 23.36
N ILE A 47 -6.84 -11.25 22.17
CA ILE A 47 -6.65 -10.11 21.27
C ILE A 47 -7.02 -8.78 21.95
N LYS A 48 -8.15 -8.74 22.67
CA LYS A 48 -8.56 -7.54 23.44
C LYS A 48 -7.49 -7.12 24.44
N LYS A 49 -7.05 -8.06 25.30
CA LYS A 49 -5.98 -7.80 26.29
C LYS A 49 -4.70 -7.30 25.64
N TYR A 50 -4.31 -7.90 24.51
CA TYR A 50 -3.14 -7.47 23.75
C TYR A 50 -3.28 -6.03 23.26
N LEU A 51 -4.37 -5.70 22.57
CA LEU A 51 -4.60 -4.35 22.02
C LEU A 51 -4.69 -3.29 23.12
N ASP A 52 -5.36 -3.61 24.23
CA ASP A 52 -5.44 -2.74 25.42
C ASP A 52 -4.04 -2.49 26.00
N SER A 53 -3.20 -3.53 26.11
CA SER A 53 -1.82 -3.41 26.61
C SER A 53 -0.93 -2.52 25.73
N LYS A 54 -1.23 -2.43 24.44
CA LYS A 54 -0.55 -1.56 23.47
C LYS A 54 -1.23 -0.19 23.30
N ASN A 55 -2.29 0.07 24.06
CA ASN A 55 -3.11 1.28 23.98
C ASN A 55 -3.63 1.56 22.56
N LEU A 56 -3.97 0.51 21.81
CA LEU A 56 -4.53 0.61 20.46
C LEU A 56 -6.06 0.74 20.54
N HIS A 57 -6.62 1.59 19.69
CA HIS A 57 -8.07 1.76 19.59
C HIS A 57 -8.65 0.73 18.61
N TYR A 58 -9.64 -0.05 19.04
CA TYR A 58 -10.21 -1.11 18.22
C TYR A 58 -11.73 -1.29 18.39
N THR A 59 -12.31 -2.04 17.46
CA THR A 59 -13.70 -2.48 17.49
C THR A 59 -13.85 -3.79 16.71
N PHE A 60 -14.85 -4.59 17.06
CA PHE A 60 -15.15 -5.85 16.38
C PHE A 60 -16.36 -5.70 15.46
N ASN A 61 -16.27 -6.26 14.26
CA ASN A 61 -17.37 -6.39 13.31
C ASN A 61 -18.10 -5.06 13.00
N LEU A 62 -17.36 -3.94 13.01
CA LEU A 62 -17.92 -2.63 12.68
C LEU A 62 -18.24 -2.56 11.18
N LYS A 63 -19.51 -2.33 10.86
CA LYS A 63 -19.95 -2.12 9.47
C LYS A 63 -19.56 -0.72 9.00
N LEU A 64 -18.50 -0.64 8.22
CA LEU A 64 -18.08 0.62 7.59
C LEU A 64 -18.85 0.86 6.28
N PRO A 65 -19.22 2.12 5.97
CA PRO A 65 -19.78 2.47 4.69
C PRO A 65 -18.70 2.32 3.60
N LYS A 66 -18.62 1.14 2.98
CA LYS A 66 -17.77 0.93 1.82
C LYS A 66 -18.34 1.79 0.69
N LYS A 67 -17.58 2.81 0.25
CA LYS A 67 -17.91 3.46 -1.02
C LYS A 67 -17.90 2.35 -2.05
N ASN A 68 -19.06 2.00 -2.59
CA ASN A 68 -19.12 1.27 -3.84
C ASN A 68 -18.22 2.06 -4.79
N ALA A 69 -17.04 1.52 -5.11
CA ALA A 69 -16.27 1.99 -6.24
C ALA A 69 -17.23 1.82 -7.41
N LYS A 70 -17.92 2.91 -7.78
CA LYS A 70 -18.73 2.93 -8.99
C LYS A 70 -17.78 2.41 -10.05
N LYS A 71 -18.12 1.28 -10.66
CA LYS A 71 -17.55 0.87 -11.94
C LYS A 71 -17.71 2.09 -12.83
N SER A 72 -16.65 2.88 -12.98
CA SER A 72 -16.61 3.96 -13.94
C SER A 72 -16.50 3.27 -15.28
N THR A 73 -17.66 2.88 -15.78
CA THR A 73 -17.92 2.59 -17.18
C THR A 73 -17.35 3.75 -18.00
N GLN A 74 -16.46 3.41 -18.92
CA GLN A 74 -15.92 4.21 -20.03
C GLN A 74 -14.83 5.25 -19.67
N GLN A 75 -13.57 4.80 -19.74
CA GLN A 75 -12.51 5.57 -20.41
C GLN A 75 -12.26 4.94 -21.79
N PRO A 76 -11.83 5.70 -22.80
CA PRO A 76 -11.61 5.18 -24.14
C PRO A 76 -10.49 4.15 -24.09
N LEU A 77 -10.82 2.90 -24.42
CA LEU A 77 -9.83 1.92 -24.83
C LEU A 77 -9.10 2.53 -26.02
N ILE A 78 -7.81 2.85 -25.84
CA ILE A 78 -6.90 2.99 -26.96
C ILE A 78 -6.75 1.57 -27.52
N GLN A 79 -7.67 1.20 -28.42
CA GLN A 79 -7.54 0.02 -29.26
C GLN A 79 -6.40 0.32 -30.23
N LYS A 80 -5.25 -0.32 -29.99
CA LYS A 80 -4.36 -0.68 -31.09
C LYS A 80 -4.72 -2.11 -31.44
N ASP A 81 -5.39 -2.25 -32.57
CA ASP A 81 -5.50 -3.51 -33.28
C ASP A 81 -4.10 -4.08 -33.49
N ASP A 82 -3.89 -5.29 -33.00
CA ASP A 82 -3.04 -6.27 -33.68
C ASP A 82 -3.64 -7.65 -33.41
N LYS A 83 -4.18 -8.22 -34.49
CA LYS A 83 -4.72 -9.58 -34.55
C LYS A 83 -3.59 -10.60 -34.44
N ASP A 84 -3.94 -11.74 -33.85
CA ASP A 84 -3.24 -13.03 -33.85
C ASP A 84 -1.97 -13.14 -32.99
N LYS A 85 -2.11 -13.81 -31.84
CA LYS A 85 -1.56 -15.17 -31.61
C LYS A 85 -1.85 -15.70 -30.19
N GLU A 86 -2.49 -16.87 -30.19
CA GLU A 86 -2.32 -18.02 -29.28
C GLU A 86 -2.12 -17.79 -27.78
N LYS A 87 -3.07 -18.38 -27.02
CA LYS A 87 -2.98 -18.67 -25.59
C LYS A 87 -1.77 -19.57 -25.28
N LYS A 88 -0.60 -18.95 -25.11
CA LYS A 88 0.47 -19.48 -24.24
C LYS A 88 0.27 -18.84 -22.88
N SER A 89 0.42 -19.60 -21.81
CA SER A 89 0.55 -19.08 -20.45
C SER A 89 1.83 -18.23 -20.39
N VAL A 90 1.73 -16.97 -20.79
CA VAL A 90 2.85 -16.01 -20.77
C VAL A 90 3.13 -15.74 -19.30
N GLN A 91 4.36 -16.06 -18.85
CA GLN A 91 4.90 -15.55 -17.59
C GLN A 91 4.55 -14.05 -17.51
N LYS A 92 3.94 -13.59 -16.41
CA LYS A 92 3.62 -12.16 -16.26
C LYS A 92 4.93 -11.38 -16.27
N ASN A 93 5.35 -10.94 -17.45
CA ASN A 93 6.58 -10.22 -17.68
C ASN A 93 6.52 -8.85 -16.99
N LEU A 94 7.68 -8.36 -16.55
CA LEU A 94 7.86 -7.00 -16.07
C LEU A 94 7.30 -6.00 -17.08
N GLN A 95 6.35 -5.17 -16.66
CA GLN A 95 5.87 -4.05 -17.45
C GLN A 95 6.75 -2.83 -17.20
N VAL A 96 7.10 -2.10 -18.26
CA VAL A 96 7.86 -0.85 -18.17
C VAL A 96 7.00 0.29 -18.69
N SER A 97 6.87 1.37 -17.92
CA SER A 97 6.06 2.54 -18.30
C SER A 97 6.75 3.84 -17.88
N ASP A 98 6.75 4.81 -18.79
CA ASP A 98 7.29 6.16 -18.62
C ASP A 98 6.21 7.26 -18.59
N LYS A 99 4.94 6.85 -18.59
CA LYS A 99 3.80 7.76 -18.64
C LYS A 99 3.75 8.69 -17.42
N LEU A 100 3.33 9.93 -17.60
CA LEU A 100 2.97 10.82 -16.50
C LEU A 100 1.57 10.48 -15.98
N ILE A 101 1.44 10.12 -14.69
CA ILE A 101 0.14 9.96 -14.01
C ILE A 101 -0.25 11.28 -13.37
N ARG A 102 -1.34 11.88 -13.85
CA ARG A 102 -1.89 13.15 -13.35
C ARG A 102 -2.97 12.94 -12.30
N SER A 103 -3.35 14.01 -11.60
CA SER A 103 -4.46 14.01 -10.66
C SER A 103 -5.74 13.43 -11.27
N GLY A 104 -6.36 12.48 -10.59
CA GLY A 104 -7.57 11.79 -11.04
C GLY A 104 -7.32 10.63 -12.02
N GLN A 105 -6.07 10.37 -12.41
CA GLN A 105 -5.72 9.19 -13.22
C GLN A 105 -5.34 8.01 -12.33
N GLU A 106 -5.71 6.81 -12.77
CA GLU A 106 -5.41 5.56 -12.10
C GLU A 106 -4.75 4.59 -13.08
N LEU A 107 -3.65 3.96 -12.67
CA LEU A 107 -2.99 2.87 -13.39
C LEU A 107 -3.07 1.59 -12.57
N LYS A 108 -3.63 0.53 -13.13
CA LYS A 108 -3.69 -0.80 -12.52
C LYS A 108 -2.83 -1.78 -13.33
N ILE A 109 -1.84 -2.38 -12.67
CA ILE A 109 -0.98 -3.39 -13.27
C ILE A 109 -1.18 -4.72 -12.55
N ASP A 110 -1.48 -5.76 -13.32
CA ASP A 110 -1.47 -7.13 -12.83
C ASP A 110 -0.13 -7.81 -13.19
N GLY A 111 0.81 -7.82 -12.26
CA GLY A 111 2.21 -8.24 -12.45
C GLY A 111 3.21 -7.19 -11.95
N ASP A 112 4.48 -7.36 -12.31
CA ASP A 112 5.56 -6.45 -11.89
C ASP A 112 5.59 -5.17 -12.74
N LEU A 113 5.98 -4.05 -12.14
CA LEU A 113 6.08 -2.74 -12.81
C LEU A 113 7.41 -2.04 -12.52
N LEU A 114 8.13 -1.67 -13.58
CA LEU A 114 9.17 -0.64 -13.56
C LEU A 114 8.58 0.66 -14.09
N PHE A 115 8.45 1.66 -13.23
CA PHE A 115 7.88 2.96 -13.54
C PHE A 115 8.96 4.03 -13.61
N LEU A 116 9.14 4.58 -14.80
CA LEU A 116 10.12 5.61 -15.12
C LEU A 116 9.51 7.02 -15.11
N GLY A 117 8.18 7.10 -15.21
CA GLY A 117 7.44 8.34 -15.29
C GLY A 117 7.26 9.03 -13.93
N ARG A 118 6.61 10.20 -13.95
CA ARG A 118 6.24 10.94 -12.75
C ARG A 118 4.81 10.62 -12.32
N ILE A 119 4.59 10.62 -11.01
CA ILE A 119 3.28 10.40 -10.40
C ILE A 119 2.97 11.65 -9.58
N ASN A 120 2.07 12.48 -10.11
CA ASN A 120 1.65 13.71 -9.44
C ASN A 120 0.66 13.41 -8.30
N SER A 121 0.51 14.38 -7.41
CA SER A 121 -0.53 14.34 -6.38
C SER A 121 -1.91 14.10 -7.00
N GLY A 122 -2.69 13.22 -6.36
CA GLY A 122 -3.99 12.76 -6.84
C GLY A 122 -3.94 11.70 -7.95
N GLY A 123 -2.76 11.34 -8.46
CA GLY A 123 -2.58 10.17 -9.32
C GLY A 123 -2.42 8.89 -8.50
N THR A 124 -2.93 7.78 -9.01
CA THR A 124 -2.92 6.48 -8.30
C THR A 124 -2.28 5.39 -9.14
N ILE A 125 -1.40 4.59 -8.54
CA ILE A 125 -0.92 3.33 -9.12
C ILE A 125 -1.27 2.18 -8.16
N THR A 126 -1.88 1.12 -8.69
CA THR A 126 -2.10 -0.15 -7.98
C THR A 126 -1.41 -1.27 -8.74
N VAL A 127 -0.55 -2.02 -8.07
CA VAL A 127 0.27 -3.09 -8.68
C VAL A 127 0.13 -4.36 -7.82
N SER A 128 -0.17 -5.50 -8.46
CA SER A 128 -0.25 -6.79 -7.76
C SER A 128 1.11 -7.48 -7.58
N GLY A 129 2.07 -7.20 -8.46
CA GLY A 129 3.46 -7.67 -8.38
C GLY A 129 4.41 -6.64 -7.77
N SER A 130 5.70 -6.87 -7.94
CA SER A 130 6.77 -6.02 -7.41
C SER A 130 6.85 -4.70 -8.18
N LEU A 131 7.21 -3.63 -7.50
CA LEU A 131 7.16 -2.27 -8.05
C LEU A 131 8.49 -1.54 -7.88
N ILE A 132 9.03 -0.97 -8.95
CA ILE A 132 10.18 -0.07 -8.89
C ILE A 132 9.76 1.26 -9.49
N ILE A 133 9.93 2.35 -8.74
CA ILE A 133 9.71 3.72 -9.22
C ILE A 133 11.01 4.49 -9.10
N ILE A 134 11.48 5.03 -10.21
CA ILE A 134 12.76 5.75 -10.27
C ILE A 134 12.61 7.22 -9.84
N GLN A 135 11.44 7.81 -10.04
CA GLN A 135 11.15 9.20 -9.68
C GLN A 135 10.51 9.31 -8.30
N PRO A 136 10.69 10.43 -7.57
CA PRO A 136 9.96 10.70 -6.35
C PRO A 136 8.44 10.70 -6.58
N VAL A 137 7.71 10.02 -5.70
CA VAL A 137 6.25 9.89 -5.76
C VAL A 137 5.57 11.00 -4.97
N ASP A 138 4.62 11.69 -5.60
CA ASP A 138 3.71 12.64 -4.92
C ASP A 138 2.26 12.11 -4.80
N GLY A 139 1.94 11.02 -5.50
CA GLY A 139 0.60 10.42 -5.56
C GLY A 139 0.37 9.28 -4.57
N SER A 140 -0.61 8.42 -4.89
CA SER A 140 -0.95 7.24 -4.10
C SER A 140 -0.46 5.96 -4.78
N ILE A 141 0.20 5.10 -4.01
CA ILE A 141 0.72 3.80 -4.46
C ILE A 141 0.14 2.72 -3.58
N ARG A 142 -0.37 1.65 -4.20
CA ARG A 142 -0.67 0.38 -3.54
C ARG A 142 0.08 -0.74 -4.22
N CYS A 143 0.91 -1.44 -3.47
CA CYS A 143 1.69 -2.58 -3.96
C CYS A 143 1.43 -3.81 -3.08
N ASN A 144 1.09 -4.93 -3.71
CA ASN A 144 0.86 -6.22 -3.04
C ASN A 144 1.84 -7.31 -3.52
N GLY A 145 2.92 -6.93 -4.19
CA GLY A 145 3.99 -7.86 -4.58
C GLY A 145 5.05 -8.04 -3.50
N ASN A 146 6.10 -8.79 -3.83
CA ASN A 146 7.16 -9.16 -2.89
C ASN A 146 7.92 -7.96 -2.32
N PHE A 147 8.06 -6.89 -3.11
CA PHE A 147 8.68 -5.65 -2.67
C PHE A 147 8.16 -4.44 -3.46
N MET A 148 8.39 -3.25 -2.92
CA MET A 148 8.44 -2.04 -3.73
C MET A 148 9.67 -1.21 -3.42
N MET A 149 10.20 -0.54 -4.43
CA MET A 149 11.37 0.33 -4.33
C MET A 149 11.00 1.70 -4.86
N LEU A 150 10.99 2.70 -3.97
CA LEU A 150 10.60 4.07 -4.33
C LEU A 150 11.18 5.11 -3.37
N GLN A 151 11.13 6.35 -3.81
CA GLN A 151 11.25 7.54 -2.97
C GLN A 151 9.87 8.21 -2.91
N ALA A 152 9.44 8.70 -1.76
CA ALA A 152 8.14 9.34 -1.59
C ALA A 152 8.27 10.74 -0.98
N SER A 153 7.42 11.67 -1.41
CA SER A 153 7.25 12.94 -0.71
C SER A 153 6.38 12.78 0.53
N GLN A 154 6.40 13.76 1.44
CA GLN A 154 5.58 13.75 2.65
C GLN A 154 4.07 13.58 2.37
N LYS A 155 3.62 14.04 1.20
CA LYS A 155 2.20 14.07 0.81
C LYS A 155 1.75 12.81 0.10
N ALA A 156 2.67 11.92 -0.28
CA ALA A 156 2.33 10.68 -0.94
C ALA A 156 1.50 9.79 0.00
N ASN A 157 0.75 8.87 -0.57
CA ASN A 157 0.09 7.82 0.21
C ASN A 157 0.62 6.47 -0.26
N ILE A 158 1.50 5.86 0.53
CA ILE A 158 2.19 4.63 0.16
C ILE A 158 1.62 3.49 0.98
N VAL A 159 1.14 2.45 0.30
CA VAL A 159 0.51 1.28 0.92
C VAL A 159 1.19 0.02 0.40
N PHE A 160 1.65 -0.83 1.32
CA PHE A 160 2.27 -2.13 1.05
C PHE A 160 1.48 -3.22 1.76
N HIS A 161 0.99 -4.24 1.02
CA HIS A 161 0.13 -5.28 1.59
C HIS A 161 -0.98 -4.71 2.50
N ASP A 162 -1.67 -3.69 2.00
CA ASP A 162 -2.74 -2.96 2.69
C ASP A 162 -2.36 -2.22 3.97
N VAL A 163 -1.07 -2.15 4.30
CA VAL A 163 -0.52 -1.36 5.40
C VAL A 163 0.08 -0.06 4.88
N GLU A 164 -0.28 1.07 5.50
CA GLU A 164 0.33 2.36 5.19
C GLU A 164 1.79 2.39 5.65
N VAL A 165 2.69 2.81 4.76
CA VAL A 165 4.11 3.00 5.05
C VAL A 165 4.33 4.46 5.44
N ASP A 166 5.03 4.71 6.54
CA ASP A 166 5.36 6.06 6.95
C ASP A 166 6.40 6.68 5.99
N ASN A 167 5.96 7.74 5.30
CA ASN A 167 6.77 8.47 4.34
C ASN A 167 8.04 9.09 4.95
N ALA A 168 8.14 9.25 6.28
CA ALA A 168 9.37 9.68 6.93
C ALA A 168 10.57 8.78 6.55
N TYR A 169 10.34 7.48 6.35
CA TYR A 169 11.39 6.51 5.99
C TYR A 169 11.69 6.46 4.48
N LEU A 170 10.84 7.08 3.66
CA LEU A 170 10.92 7.07 2.19
C LEU A 170 11.35 8.43 1.60
N GLN A 171 11.55 9.45 2.45
CA GLN A 171 11.96 10.77 2.02
C GLN A 171 13.45 10.82 1.64
N ASN A 172 13.74 11.56 0.57
CA ASN A 172 15.10 11.93 0.12
C ASN A 172 16.07 10.77 -0.18
N LYS A 173 15.60 9.52 -0.17
CA LYS A 173 16.40 8.34 -0.52
C LYS A 173 15.53 7.28 -1.16
N LEU A 174 16.12 6.53 -2.09
CA LEU A 174 15.48 5.35 -2.66
C LEU A 174 15.50 4.24 -1.61
N SER A 175 14.31 3.81 -1.18
CA SER A 175 14.16 2.77 -0.16
C SER A 175 13.42 1.58 -0.75
N ARG A 176 13.82 0.38 -0.34
CA ARG A 176 13.12 -0.87 -0.60
C ARG A 176 12.23 -1.18 0.60
N VAL A 177 10.97 -1.49 0.34
CA VAL A 177 9.97 -1.93 1.30
C VAL A 177 9.63 -3.38 1.00
N GLU A 178 9.75 -4.25 2.01
CA GLU A 178 9.55 -5.70 1.92
C GLU A 178 8.80 -6.22 3.14
N LEU A 179 8.14 -7.36 3.00
CA LEU A 179 7.52 -8.10 4.10
C LEU A 179 8.39 -9.31 4.40
N ILE A 180 9.12 -9.28 5.52
CA ILE A 180 10.03 -10.36 5.94
C ILE A 180 9.52 -10.89 7.27
N GLU A 181 9.13 -12.17 7.31
CA GLU A 181 8.63 -12.82 8.53
C GLU A 181 7.54 -12.02 9.27
N ASN A 182 6.58 -11.46 8.53
CA ASN A 182 5.51 -10.58 9.05
C ASN A 182 5.96 -9.19 9.53
N GLU A 183 7.18 -8.75 9.22
CA GLU A 183 7.66 -7.39 9.48
C GLU A 183 7.79 -6.60 8.17
N ILE A 184 7.24 -5.40 8.14
CA ILE A 184 7.48 -4.45 7.05
C ILE A 184 8.85 -3.81 7.29
N VAL A 185 9.83 -4.22 6.49
CA VAL A 185 11.21 -3.74 6.57
C VAL A 185 11.44 -2.70 5.49
N ILE A 186 11.96 -1.54 5.89
CA ILE A 186 12.30 -0.43 4.99
C ILE A 186 13.82 -0.24 4.99
N THR A 187 14.47 -0.54 3.86
CA THR A 187 15.93 -0.47 3.73
C THR A 187 16.35 0.52 2.65
N PRO A 188 17.22 1.51 2.95
CA PRO A 188 17.83 2.36 1.92
C PRO A 188 18.66 1.54 0.93
N VAL A 189 18.49 1.79 -0.37
CA VAL A 189 19.14 1.01 -1.43
C VAL A 189 20.58 1.43 -1.66
N LEU A 190 20.87 2.74 -1.51
CA LEU A 190 22.21 3.29 -1.63
C LEU A 190 22.72 3.65 -0.23
N LYS A 191 23.88 3.13 0.15
CA LYS A 191 24.64 3.62 1.30
C LYS A 191 25.41 4.86 0.85
N GLU A 192 25.43 5.91 1.66
CA GLU A 192 26.29 7.08 1.40
C GLU A 192 27.73 6.58 1.26
N THR A 193 28.27 6.67 0.05
CA THR A 193 29.70 6.45 -0.19
C THR A 193 30.41 7.73 0.22
N SER A 194 30.95 7.74 1.43
CA SER A 194 31.99 8.69 1.80
C SER A 194 33.21 8.41 0.92
N TRP A 195 33.45 9.23 -0.09
CA TRP A 195 34.74 9.26 -0.77
C TRP A 195 35.73 9.89 0.21
N VAL A 196 36.51 9.06 0.90
CA VAL A 196 37.68 9.48 1.70
C VAL A 196 38.83 9.77 0.75
#